data_AF-A0A954FT55-F1
#
_entry.id   AF-A0A954FT55-F1
#
_cell.length_a   1.000
_cell.length_b   1.000
_cell.length_c   1.000
_cell.angle_alpha   90.00
_cell.angle_beta   90.00
_cell.angle_gamma   90.00
#
_symmetry.space_group_name_H-M   'P 1'
#
loop_
_entity.id
_entity.type
_entity.pdbx_description
1 polymer ?
#
loop_
_entity_poly.entity_id
_entity_poly.type
_entity_poly.pdbx_seq_one_letter_code
_entity_poly.pdbx_strand_id
1 'polypeptide(L)'
;MTVRTMLIAGLICCTLTQAAQAGMPSVSLDLTDIAQLRLQSISFFLLVLLLSAFILKLCWNLLAKDFPKLPRISYKGALGVSVLWGLMFLFVLTMISGARELLTPGAWEKNGRTYQLKTAEDTDPGQNSSPGNLLKERRQKMGELRSALLMHVATHDGKFPKKAEEAVFADEFWIQPGDLQVKYGYVNGTKKVEPAEPLAFEQAIYGDDQQLVLFTDGAIKVLSLKEAQEVLNGK
;
A
#
# COMPACT_ATOMS: atom_id res chain seq x y z
N MET A 1 -27.54 -1.46 50.91
CA MET A 1 -27.45 -1.71 49.45
C MET A 1 -28.07 -0.60 48.58
N THR A 2 -28.50 0.53 49.14
CA THR A 2 -29.33 1.54 48.44
C THR A 2 -28.57 2.77 47.92
N VAL A 3 -27.40 3.10 48.49
CA VAL A 3 -26.62 4.29 48.09
C VAL A 3 -25.83 4.06 46.80
N ARG A 4 -25.42 2.82 46.55
CA ARG A 4 -24.58 2.46 45.39
C ARG A 4 -25.37 2.39 44.09
N THR A 5 -26.64 2.00 44.15
CA THR A 5 -27.57 2.00 43.01
C THR A 5 -28.06 3.41 42.68
N MET A 6 -28.24 4.29 43.67
CA MET A 6 -28.57 5.70 43.46
C MET A 6 -27.44 6.48 42.76
N LEU A 7 -26.18 6.21 43.09
CA LEU A 7 -25.03 6.83 42.40
C LEU A 7 -24.89 6.37 40.94
N ILE A 8 -25.21 5.11 40.65
CA ILE A 8 -25.15 4.58 39.28
C ILE A 8 -26.34 5.10 38.45
N ALA A 9 -27.54 5.20 39.04
CA ALA A 9 -28.71 5.78 38.38
C ALA A 9 -28.55 7.30 38.13
N GLY A 10 -27.94 8.03 39.07
CA GLY A 10 -27.62 9.45 38.92
C GLY A 10 -26.60 9.72 37.81
N LEU A 11 -25.60 8.86 37.67
CA LEU A 11 -24.59 8.95 36.61
C LEU A 11 -25.18 8.65 35.22
N ILE A 12 -26.15 7.72 35.12
CA ILE A 12 -26.84 7.36 33.88
C ILE A 12 -27.86 8.44 33.46
N CYS A 13 -28.53 9.11 34.41
CA CYS A 13 -29.41 10.25 34.10
C CYS A 13 -28.65 11.51 33.64
N CYS A 14 -27.40 11.71 34.06
CA CYS A 14 -26.62 12.88 33.64
C CYS A 14 -26.01 12.74 32.22
N THR A 15 -25.99 11.53 31.63
CA THR A 15 -25.56 11.32 30.24
C THR A 15 -26.69 11.45 29.22
N LEU A 16 -27.93 11.68 29.68
CA LEU A 16 -29.11 11.98 28.85
C LEU A 16 -29.36 13.50 28.80
N THR A 17 -28.32 14.30 28.60
CA THR A 17 -28.50 15.71 28.25
C THR A 17 -28.98 15.82 26.81
N GLN A 18 -30.28 16.03 26.63
CA GLN A 18 -30.81 16.64 25.41
C GLN A 18 -30.11 17.98 25.21
N ALA A 19 -29.48 18.16 24.05
CA ALA A 19 -28.97 19.44 23.63
C ALA A 19 -30.15 20.42 23.50
N ALA A 20 -30.23 21.38 24.41
CA ALA A 20 -31.06 22.55 24.21
C ALA A 20 -30.43 23.36 23.07
N GLN A 21 -30.94 23.15 21.85
CA GLN A 21 -30.49 23.81 20.63
C GLN A 21 -31.01 25.25 20.60
N ALA A 22 -30.46 26.11 21.46
CA ALA A 22 -30.56 27.55 21.33
C ALA A 22 -29.36 28.02 20.52
N GLY A 23 -29.60 28.71 19.40
CA GLY A 23 -28.62 29.08 18.38
C GLY A 23 -27.49 30.00 18.84
N MET A 24 -26.59 29.49 19.67
CA MET A 24 -25.27 30.05 19.86
C MET A 24 -24.36 29.54 18.73
N PRO A 25 -23.52 30.39 18.10
CA PRO A 25 -22.53 29.94 17.15
C PRO A 25 -21.60 28.99 17.89
N SER A 26 -21.71 27.69 17.59
CA SER A 26 -20.73 26.71 18.02
C SER A 26 -19.41 27.15 17.40
N VAL A 27 -18.51 27.68 18.22
CA VAL A 27 -17.11 27.79 17.85
C VAL A 27 -16.63 26.35 17.71
N SER A 28 -16.79 25.79 16.50
CA SER A 28 -16.22 24.51 16.15
C SER A 28 -14.71 24.72 16.23
N LEU A 29 -14.14 24.28 17.35
CA LEU A 29 -12.74 23.89 17.43
C LEU A 29 -12.58 22.73 16.45
N ASP A 30 -12.59 23.03 15.15
CA ASP A 30 -12.31 22.07 14.09
C ASP A 30 -10.83 21.72 14.21
N LEU A 31 -10.59 20.66 15.00
CA LEU A 31 -9.34 19.95 14.95
C LEU A 31 -9.16 19.50 13.50
N THR A 32 -7.99 19.79 12.91
CA THR A 32 -7.60 19.21 11.62
C THR A 32 -7.89 17.71 11.63
N ASP A 33 -8.38 17.14 10.52
CA ASP A 33 -8.79 15.72 10.42
C ASP A 33 -7.73 14.76 11.00
N ILE A 34 -6.45 15.07 10.79
CA ILE A 34 -5.32 14.31 11.32
C ILE A 34 -5.34 14.28 12.85
N ALA A 35 -5.56 15.42 13.51
CA ALA A 35 -5.62 15.50 14.97
C ALA A 35 -6.83 14.76 15.52
N GLN A 36 -7.98 14.81 14.84
CA GLN A 36 -9.18 14.04 15.23
C GLN A 36 -8.92 12.53 15.17
N LEU A 37 -8.31 12.04 14.07
CA LEU A 37 -7.95 10.63 13.93
C LEU A 37 -6.97 10.17 15.03
N ARG A 38 -5.98 11.01 15.37
CA ARG A 38 -5.02 10.71 16.45
C ARG A 38 -5.71 10.66 17.81
N LEU A 39 -6.60 11.60 18.11
CA LEU A 39 -7.31 11.66 19.38
C LEU A 39 -8.25 10.46 19.54
N GLN A 40 -8.96 10.07 18.48
CA GLN A 40 -9.78 8.86 18.47
C GLN A 40 -8.94 7.60 18.72
N SER A 41 -7.79 7.48 18.06
CA SER A 41 -6.87 6.35 18.26
C SER A 41 -6.39 6.28 19.71
N ILE A 42 -5.91 7.40 20.26
CA ILE A 42 -5.45 7.49 21.65
C ILE A 42 -6.57 7.11 22.61
N SER A 43 -7.78 7.63 22.39
CA SER A 43 -8.94 7.34 23.24
C SER A 43 -9.32 5.87 23.22
N PHE A 44 -9.29 5.24 22.05
CA PHE A 44 -9.53 3.81 21.90
C PHE A 44 -8.48 2.98 22.64
N PHE A 45 -7.19 3.27 22.46
CA PHE A 45 -6.12 2.57 23.17
C PHE A 45 -6.21 2.74 24.68
N LEU A 46 -6.55 3.94 25.14
CA LEU A 46 -6.73 4.24 26.57
C LEU A 46 -7.89 3.43 27.15
N LEU A 47 -9.02 3.36 26.44
CA LEU A 47 -10.17 2.55 26.84
C LEU A 47 -9.81 1.06 26.93
N VAL A 48 -9.12 0.51 25.91
CA VAL A 48 -8.67 -0.89 25.90
C VAL A 48 -7.67 -1.17 27.03
N LEU A 49 -6.74 -0.25 27.31
CA LEU A 49 -5.80 -0.36 28.43
C LEU A 49 -6.54 -0.39 29.78
N LEU A 50 -7.49 0.52 30.00
CA LEU A 50 -8.26 0.56 31.24
C LEU A 50 -9.13 -0.69 31.43
N LEU A 51 -9.72 -1.20 30.34
CA LEU A 51 -10.55 -2.41 30.34
C LEU A 51 -9.71 -3.67 30.60
N SER A 52 -8.55 -3.81 29.94
CA SER A 52 -7.63 -4.92 30.17
C SER A 52 -7.09 -4.94 31.60
N ALA A 53 -6.73 -3.80 32.17
CA ALA A 53 -6.34 -3.69 33.59
C ALA A 53 -7.49 -4.09 34.53
N PHE A 54 -8.74 -3.78 34.16
CA PHE A 54 -9.91 -4.19 34.92
C PHE A 54 -10.10 -5.72 34.88
N ILE A 55 -9.97 -6.33 33.71
CA ILE A 55 -10.04 -7.79 33.54
C ILE A 55 -8.93 -8.47 34.33
N LEU A 56 -7.69 -7.99 34.24
CA LEU A 56 -6.55 -8.51 35.00
C LEU A 56 -6.82 -8.46 36.51
N LYS A 57 -7.32 -7.33 37.01
CA LYS A 57 -7.73 -7.20 38.42
C LYS A 57 -8.78 -8.24 38.80
N LEU A 58 -9.79 -8.44 37.96
CA LEU A 58 -10.87 -9.39 38.22
C LEU A 58 -10.33 -10.81 38.28
N CYS A 59 -9.61 -11.25 37.26
CA CYS A 59 -9.01 -12.57 37.19
C CYS A 59 -8.04 -12.84 38.35
N TRP A 60 -7.17 -11.87 38.67
CA TRP A 60 -6.22 -12.02 39.78
C TRP A 60 -6.93 -12.16 41.13
N ASN A 61 -7.95 -11.34 41.39
CA ASN A 61 -8.67 -11.38 42.66
C ASN A 61 -9.61 -12.59 42.76
N LEU A 62 -10.09 -13.12 41.64
CA LEU A 62 -10.77 -14.41 41.59
C LEU A 62 -9.81 -15.53 41.98
N LEU A 63 -8.61 -15.56 41.38
CA LEU A 63 -7.59 -16.57 41.70
C LEU A 63 -7.09 -16.47 43.14
N ALA A 64 -6.91 -15.25 43.67
CA ALA A 64 -6.50 -15.02 45.05
C ALA A 64 -7.54 -15.51 46.08
N LYS A 65 -8.77 -15.84 45.66
CA LYS A 65 -9.78 -16.48 46.53
C LYS A 65 -9.39 -17.92 46.85
N ASP A 66 -8.84 -18.64 45.87
CA ASP A 66 -8.53 -20.07 46.00
C ASP A 66 -7.10 -20.32 46.52
N PHE A 67 -6.23 -19.30 46.47
CA PHE A 67 -4.85 -19.37 46.94
C PHE A 67 -4.60 -18.37 48.08
N PRO A 68 -4.60 -18.82 49.36
CA PRO A 68 -4.51 -17.92 50.52
C PRO A 68 -3.18 -17.17 50.64
N LYS A 69 -2.14 -17.57 49.89
CA LYS A 69 -0.83 -16.89 49.85
C LYS A 69 -0.77 -15.73 48.84
N LEU A 70 -1.77 -15.57 47.95
CA LEU A 70 -1.72 -14.52 46.92
C LEU A 70 -2.26 -13.17 47.45
N PRO A 71 -1.54 -12.06 47.24
CA PRO A 71 -2.02 -10.74 47.62
C PRO A 71 -3.15 -10.27 46.70
N ARG A 72 -4.19 -9.63 47.26
CA ARG A 72 -5.23 -8.97 46.47
C ARG A 72 -4.70 -7.67 45.88
N ILE A 73 -4.94 -7.45 44.59
CA ILE A 73 -4.46 -6.25 43.89
C ILE A 73 -5.57 -5.20 43.74
N SER A 74 -5.19 -3.94 43.95
CA SER A 74 -6.05 -2.78 43.66
C SER A 74 -6.07 -2.51 42.15
N TYR A 75 -7.03 -1.69 41.68
CA TYR A 75 -7.09 -1.32 40.25
C TYR A 75 -5.83 -0.55 39.81
N LYS A 76 -5.29 0.31 40.68
CA LYS A 76 -4.01 1.01 40.43
C LYS A 76 -2.86 0.02 40.29
N GLY A 77 -2.84 -1.02 41.12
CA GLY A 77 -1.87 -2.11 41.01
C GLY A 77 -1.99 -2.87 39.70
N ALA A 78 -3.20 -3.26 39.31
CA ALA A 78 -3.45 -3.95 38.04
C ALA A 78 -3.03 -3.10 36.82
N LEU A 79 -3.37 -1.80 36.82
CA LEU A 79 -2.95 -0.87 35.77
C LEU A 79 -1.42 -0.72 35.72
N GLY A 80 -0.77 -0.60 36.88
CA GLY A 80 0.69 -0.56 36.97
C GLY A 80 1.34 -1.82 36.40
N VAL A 81 0.80 -3.00 36.73
CA VAL A 81 1.25 -4.27 36.17
C VAL A 81 1.07 -4.29 34.65
N SER A 82 -0.11 -3.94 34.13
CA SER A 82 -0.37 -3.90 32.68
C SER A 82 0.60 -2.98 31.93
N VAL A 83 0.87 -1.79 32.47
CA VAL A 83 1.80 -0.83 31.86
C VAL A 83 3.24 -1.34 31.92
N LEU A 84 3.69 -1.85 33.07
CA LEU A 84 5.03 -2.38 33.24
C LEU A 84 5.29 -3.56 32.30
N TRP A 85 4.30 -4.46 32.18
CA TRP A 85 4.36 -5.58 31.26
C TRP A 85 4.43 -5.08 29.81
N GLY A 86 3.57 -4.14 29.42
CA GLY A 86 3.61 -3.52 28.10
C GLY A 86 4.97 -2.88 27.78
N LEU A 87 5.59 -2.18 28.73
CA LEU A 87 6.90 -1.56 28.56
C LEU A 87 8.03 -2.59 28.44
N MET A 88 7.96 -3.70 29.18
CA MET A 88 8.88 -4.83 29.03
C MET A 88 8.77 -5.44 27.63
N PHE A 89 7.55 -5.65 27.11
CA PHE A 89 7.36 -6.14 25.74
C PHE A 89 7.86 -5.15 24.70
N LEU A 90 7.60 -3.86 24.89
CA LEU A 90 8.12 -2.82 24.01
C LEU A 90 9.65 -2.87 23.95
N PHE A 91 10.32 -3.01 25.08
CA PHE A 91 11.77 -3.15 25.14
C PHE A 91 12.25 -4.39 24.37
N VAL A 92 11.64 -5.55 24.60
CA VAL A 92 12.00 -6.80 23.90
C VAL A 92 11.77 -6.68 22.39
N LEU A 93 10.61 -6.17 21.96
CA LEU A 93 10.30 -5.97 20.55
C LEU A 93 11.26 -4.99 19.88
N THR A 94 11.68 -3.95 20.60
CA THR A 94 12.68 -2.99 20.12
C THR A 94 14.04 -3.66 19.95
N MET A 95 14.47 -4.51 20.90
CA MET A 95 15.71 -5.27 20.78
C MET A 95 15.67 -6.28 19.61
N ILE A 96 14.54 -6.95 19.40
CA ILE A 96 14.37 -7.87 18.26
C ILE A 96 14.44 -7.10 16.94
N SER A 97 13.80 -5.92 16.87
CA SER A 97 13.89 -5.05 15.70
C SER A 97 15.32 -4.58 15.46
N GLY A 98 16.03 -4.17 16.51
CA GLY A 98 17.44 -3.77 16.41
C GLY A 98 18.36 -4.91 15.97
N ALA A 99 18.13 -6.13 16.46
CA ALA A 99 18.87 -7.32 16.03
C ALA A 99 18.61 -7.62 14.54
N ARG A 100 17.37 -7.45 14.07
CA ARG A 100 17.04 -7.59 12.64
C ARG A 100 17.81 -6.58 11.78
N GLU A 101 17.95 -5.34 12.24
CA GLU A 101 18.73 -4.32 11.51
C GLU A 101 20.22 -4.69 11.39
N LEU A 102 20.79 -5.34 12.41
CA LEU A 102 22.16 -5.85 12.35
C LEU A 102 22.31 -7.02 11.36
N LEU A 103 21.26 -7.81 11.17
CA LEU A 103 21.27 -8.96 10.25
C LEU A 103 21.00 -8.56 8.78
N THR A 104 20.50 -7.36 8.52
CA THR A 104 20.23 -6.85 7.16
C THR A 104 20.99 -5.54 6.87
N PRO A 105 22.33 -5.57 6.85
CA PRO A 105 23.12 -4.38 6.51
C PRO A 105 22.77 -3.91 5.09
N GLY A 106 22.45 -2.62 4.93
CA GLY A 106 22.11 -2.01 3.64
C GLY A 106 20.63 -2.07 3.23
N ALA A 107 19.74 -2.57 4.09
CA ALA A 107 18.29 -2.59 3.86
C ALA A 107 17.61 -1.22 4.01
N TRP A 108 18.30 -0.21 4.52
CA TRP A 108 17.77 1.14 4.70
C TRP A 108 18.43 2.10 3.71
N GLU A 109 17.61 2.90 3.03
CA GLU A 109 18.07 3.99 2.19
C GLU A 109 17.54 5.34 2.68
N LYS A 110 18.30 6.39 2.41
CA LYS A 110 17.96 7.74 2.83
C LYS A 110 16.99 8.36 1.81
N ASN A 111 15.74 8.57 2.22
CA ASN A 111 14.73 9.27 1.43
C ASN A 111 14.50 10.67 2.03
N GLY A 112 15.23 11.67 1.52
CA GLY A 112 15.16 13.05 2.00
C GLY A 112 15.67 13.21 3.45
N ARG A 113 14.76 13.53 4.37
CA ARG A 113 15.03 13.74 5.82
C ARG A 113 14.82 12.48 6.68
N THR A 114 14.23 11.44 6.12
CA THR A 114 13.88 10.19 6.82
C THR A 114 14.56 9.00 6.16
N TYR A 115 14.69 7.89 6.88
CA TYR A 115 15.14 6.62 6.33
C TYR A 115 13.92 5.78 5.95
N GLN A 116 14.02 5.09 4.83
CA GLN A 116 13.01 4.15 4.35
C GLN A 116 13.67 2.79 4.17
N LEU A 117 12.98 1.71 4.51
CA LEU A 117 13.44 0.39 4.09
C LEU A 117 13.43 0.38 2.56
N LYS A 118 14.48 -0.17 1.95
CA LYS A 118 14.42 -0.59 0.56
C LYS A 118 13.22 -1.53 0.45
N THR A 119 12.16 -1.05 -0.20
CA THR A 119 11.00 -1.90 -0.45
C THR A 119 11.51 -3.11 -1.22
N ALA A 120 11.04 -4.31 -0.87
CA ALA A 120 11.33 -5.55 -1.61
C ALA A 120 10.81 -5.53 -3.07
N GLU A 121 10.50 -4.36 -3.63
CA GLU A 121 10.33 -4.10 -5.06
C GLU A 121 11.67 -4.22 -5.80
N ASP A 122 12.82 -4.14 -5.11
CA ASP A 122 14.15 -4.19 -5.75
C ASP A 122 14.89 -5.54 -5.58
N THR A 123 14.38 -6.52 -4.82
CA THR A 123 15.20 -7.70 -4.46
C THR A 123 14.48 -9.04 -4.48
N ASP A 124 13.18 -9.12 -4.78
CA ASP A 124 12.47 -10.40 -4.81
C ASP A 124 11.74 -10.62 -6.15
N PRO A 125 12.32 -11.38 -7.11
CA PRO A 125 11.69 -11.63 -8.42
C PRO A 125 10.38 -12.43 -8.33
N GLY A 126 9.99 -12.93 -7.16
CA GLY A 126 8.78 -13.74 -6.95
C GLY A 126 7.51 -12.99 -6.55
N GLN A 127 7.57 -11.68 -6.27
CA GLN A 127 6.43 -10.91 -5.71
C GLN A 127 5.94 -9.75 -6.60
N ASN A 128 6.26 -9.76 -7.90
CA ASN A 128 5.74 -8.82 -8.91
C ASN A 128 4.25 -9.00 -9.25
N SER A 129 3.51 -9.82 -8.51
CA SER A 129 2.13 -10.21 -8.81
C SER A 129 1.05 -9.33 -8.15
N SER A 130 1.38 -8.12 -7.72
CA SER A 130 0.33 -7.11 -7.51
C SER A 130 -0.07 -6.55 -8.89
N PRO A 131 -1.35 -6.59 -9.31
CA PRO A 131 -1.78 -6.19 -10.66
C PRO A 131 -1.29 -4.79 -11.06
N GLY A 132 -1.21 -3.87 -10.09
CA GLY A 132 -0.74 -2.50 -10.32
C GLY A 132 0.76 -2.37 -10.58
N ASN A 133 1.60 -3.26 -10.05
CA ASN A 133 3.06 -3.23 -10.27
C ASN A 133 3.44 -3.93 -11.58
N LEU A 134 2.77 -5.04 -11.92
CA LEU A 134 2.94 -5.72 -13.21
C LEU A 134 2.59 -4.80 -14.39
N LEU A 135 1.52 -4.01 -14.29
CA LEU A 135 1.17 -3.03 -15.32
C LEU A 135 2.24 -1.93 -15.48
N LYS A 136 2.85 -1.47 -14.38
CA LYS A 136 3.94 -0.47 -14.43
C LYS A 136 5.16 -1.03 -15.12
N GLU A 137 5.57 -2.26 -14.78
CA GLU A 137 6.69 -2.95 -15.42
C GLU A 137 6.46 -3.14 -16.93
N ARG A 138 5.27 -3.61 -17.31
CA ARG A 138 4.83 -3.70 -18.72
C ARG A 138 4.91 -2.38 -19.46
N ARG A 139 4.43 -1.31 -18.83
CA ARG A 139 4.46 0.05 -19.41
C ARG A 139 5.90 0.58 -19.53
N GLN A 140 6.76 0.30 -18.56
CA GLN A 140 8.15 0.68 -18.58
C GLN A 140 8.90 -0.02 -19.71
N LYS A 141 8.76 -1.35 -19.84
CA LYS A 141 9.40 -2.13 -20.92
C LYS A 141 8.93 -1.72 -22.31
N MET A 142 7.62 -1.50 -22.49
CA MET A 142 7.09 -0.91 -23.73
C MET A 142 7.66 0.50 -23.99
N GLY A 143 7.92 1.27 -22.93
CA GLY A 143 8.58 2.58 -23.00
C GLY A 143 10.05 2.51 -23.44
N GLU A 144 10.78 1.47 -23.04
CA GLU A 144 12.14 1.18 -23.49
C GLU A 144 12.14 0.86 -24.99
N LEU A 145 11.24 -0.04 -25.45
CA LEU A 145 11.06 -0.34 -26.87
C LEU A 145 10.70 0.91 -27.69
N ARG A 146 9.78 1.73 -27.19
CA ARG A 146 9.44 3.02 -27.83
C ARG A 146 10.67 3.90 -28.00
N SER A 147 11.50 4.01 -26.96
CA SER A 147 12.70 4.85 -27.00
C SER A 147 13.71 4.33 -28.02
N ALA A 148 13.89 3.00 -28.10
CA ALA A 148 14.73 2.36 -29.10
C ALA A 148 14.21 2.57 -30.54
N LEU A 149 12.90 2.45 -30.76
CA LEU A 149 12.26 2.71 -32.05
C LEU A 149 12.38 4.17 -32.48
N LEU A 150 12.17 5.12 -31.55
CA LEU A 150 12.34 6.55 -31.84
C LEU A 150 13.80 6.91 -32.10
N MET A 151 14.75 6.28 -31.39
CA MET A 151 16.18 6.43 -31.69
C MET A 151 16.50 5.93 -33.09
N HIS A 152 15.94 4.78 -33.49
CA HIS A 152 16.10 4.25 -34.84
C HIS A 152 15.57 5.22 -35.90
N VAL A 153 14.39 5.78 -35.69
CA VAL A 153 13.79 6.81 -36.57
C VAL A 153 14.70 8.03 -36.69
N ALA A 154 15.28 8.47 -35.57
CA ALA A 154 16.19 9.62 -35.55
C ALA A 154 17.48 9.38 -36.36
N THR A 155 17.95 8.14 -36.47
CA THR A 155 19.17 7.79 -37.21
C THR A 155 18.93 7.26 -38.63
N HIS A 156 17.69 6.86 -38.99
CA HIS A 156 17.35 6.24 -40.28
C HIS A 156 16.27 7.03 -41.05
N ASP A 157 16.60 8.26 -41.43
CA ASP A 157 15.78 9.13 -42.30
C ASP A 157 14.32 9.32 -41.85
N GLY A 158 14.05 9.24 -40.54
CA GLY A 158 12.72 9.40 -39.99
C GLY A 158 11.76 8.23 -40.29
N LYS A 159 12.29 7.03 -40.59
CA LYS A 159 11.49 5.84 -40.91
C LYS A 159 11.59 4.80 -39.80
N PHE A 160 10.45 4.18 -39.49
CA PHE A 160 10.42 2.97 -38.68
C PHE A 160 10.94 1.78 -39.48
N PRO A 161 11.47 0.73 -38.81
CA PRO A 161 11.94 -0.46 -39.51
C PRO A 161 10.76 -1.18 -40.19
N LYS A 162 10.95 -1.81 -41.35
CA LYS A 162 9.82 -2.49 -42.03
C LYS A 162 9.43 -3.78 -41.34
N LYS A 163 10.38 -4.39 -40.65
CA LYS A 163 10.23 -5.61 -39.85
C LYS A 163 11.00 -5.47 -38.54
N ALA A 164 10.59 -6.21 -37.51
CA ALA A 164 11.26 -6.16 -36.21
C ALA A 164 12.75 -6.53 -36.32
N GLU A 165 13.11 -7.46 -37.21
CA GLU A 165 14.50 -7.94 -37.39
C GLU A 165 15.40 -6.93 -38.11
N GLU A 166 14.84 -5.91 -38.77
CA GLU A 166 15.61 -4.84 -39.42
C GLU A 166 16.02 -3.74 -38.42
N ALA A 167 15.52 -3.81 -37.18
CA ALA A 167 15.90 -2.89 -36.13
C ALA A 167 17.38 -3.07 -35.74
N VAL A 168 18.13 -1.97 -35.70
CA VAL A 168 19.57 -1.96 -35.41
C VAL A 168 19.88 -2.11 -33.90
N PHE A 169 18.85 -2.10 -33.04
CA PHE A 169 19.01 -2.24 -31.59
C PHE A 169 18.85 -3.69 -31.13
N ALA A 170 19.27 -3.97 -29.89
CA ALA A 170 19.32 -5.32 -29.34
C ALA A 170 17.94 -6.01 -29.26
N ASP A 171 17.95 -7.33 -29.42
CA ASP A 171 16.76 -8.19 -29.35
C ASP A 171 16.05 -8.13 -27.97
N GLU A 172 16.77 -7.74 -26.92
CA GLU A 172 16.25 -7.59 -25.57
C GLU A 172 15.11 -6.56 -25.47
N PHE A 173 15.14 -5.51 -26.30
CA PHE A 173 14.06 -4.52 -26.34
C PHE A 173 12.76 -5.07 -26.90
N TRP A 174 12.83 -6.17 -27.66
CA TRP A 174 11.66 -6.84 -28.22
C TRP A 174 11.03 -7.82 -27.24
N ILE A 175 11.60 -8.07 -26.06
CA ILE A 175 11.10 -9.06 -25.11
C ILE A 175 10.15 -8.41 -24.08
N GLN A 176 8.99 -9.04 -23.88
CA GLN A 176 8.01 -8.68 -22.85
C GLN A 176 8.50 -9.05 -21.45
N PRO A 177 8.10 -8.31 -20.40
CA PRO A 177 8.49 -8.62 -19.03
C PRO A 177 7.94 -9.97 -18.55
N GLY A 178 8.70 -10.63 -17.68
CA GLY A 178 8.36 -11.95 -17.13
C GLY A 178 9.18 -13.09 -17.74
N ASP A 179 8.90 -14.31 -17.26
CA ASP A 179 9.77 -15.47 -17.51
C ASP A 179 9.64 -16.06 -18.92
N LEU A 180 8.55 -15.72 -19.64
CA LEU A 180 8.18 -16.41 -20.87
C LEU A 180 8.92 -15.95 -22.14
N GLN A 181 9.90 -15.04 -22.04
CA GLN A 181 10.70 -14.51 -23.17
C GLN A 181 9.89 -14.23 -24.46
N VAL A 182 8.65 -13.78 -24.31
CA VAL A 182 7.73 -13.57 -25.43
C VAL A 182 8.06 -12.24 -26.10
N LYS A 183 8.20 -12.24 -27.42
CA LYS A 183 8.46 -10.99 -28.16
C LYS A 183 7.20 -10.13 -28.32
N TYR A 184 7.36 -8.80 -28.31
CA TYR A 184 6.32 -7.86 -28.73
C TYR A 184 5.95 -8.11 -30.20
N GLY A 185 4.67 -7.95 -30.53
CA GLY A 185 4.21 -7.94 -31.91
C GLY A 185 4.54 -6.60 -32.57
N TYR A 186 4.95 -6.63 -33.84
CA TYR A 186 5.28 -5.45 -34.61
C TYR A 186 4.34 -5.30 -35.80
N VAL A 187 3.80 -4.10 -35.99
CA VAL A 187 3.01 -3.71 -37.15
C VAL A 187 3.86 -2.73 -37.94
N ASN A 188 4.01 -2.96 -39.24
CA ASN A 188 4.81 -2.11 -40.11
C ASN A 188 4.23 -0.68 -40.11
N GLY A 189 4.85 0.21 -39.34
CA GLY A 189 4.43 1.59 -39.23
C GLY A 189 4.90 2.40 -40.42
N THR A 190 3.97 2.86 -41.25
CA THR A 190 4.24 3.98 -42.15
C THR A 190 4.29 5.27 -41.33
N LYS A 191 5.36 6.06 -41.55
CA LYS A 191 5.69 7.32 -40.86
C LYS A 191 4.46 8.13 -40.42
N LYS A 192 4.40 8.50 -39.13
CA LYS A 192 3.60 9.61 -38.54
C LYS A 192 2.45 10.10 -39.45
N VAL A 193 1.51 9.20 -39.74
CA VAL A 193 0.29 9.54 -40.45
C VAL A 193 -0.69 9.97 -39.37
N GLU A 194 -1.33 11.12 -39.54
CA GLU A 194 -2.60 11.37 -38.85
C GLU A 194 -3.66 10.59 -39.63
N PRO A 195 -4.38 9.64 -39.03
CA PRO A 195 -4.43 9.29 -37.60
C PRO A 195 -3.32 8.33 -37.13
N ALA A 196 -2.96 8.41 -35.84
CA ALA A 196 -1.90 7.58 -35.26
C ALA A 196 -2.23 6.08 -35.38
N GLU A 197 -1.41 5.37 -36.17
CA GLU A 197 -1.52 3.93 -36.41
C GLU A 197 -0.80 3.11 -35.32
N PRO A 198 -1.24 1.86 -35.04
CA PRO A 198 -0.52 0.95 -34.16
C PRO A 198 0.83 0.56 -34.76
N LEU A 199 1.87 0.55 -33.93
CA LEU A 199 3.25 0.26 -34.32
C LEU A 199 3.76 -1.04 -33.66
N ALA A 200 3.49 -1.21 -32.37
CA ALA A 200 3.84 -2.43 -31.65
C ALA A 200 2.79 -2.76 -30.60
N PHE A 201 2.67 -4.04 -30.24
CA PHE A 201 1.70 -4.49 -29.26
C PHE A 201 2.25 -5.62 -28.38
N GLU A 202 1.75 -5.68 -27.16
CA GLU A 202 2.04 -6.75 -26.21
C GLU A 202 1.23 -8.01 -26.52
N GLN A 203 1.75 -9.21 -26.27
CA GLN A 203 0.96 -10.43 -26.43
C GLN A 203 0.06 -10.64 -25.20
N ALA A 204 -1.12 -11.22 -25.41
CA ALA A 204 -2.13 -11.42 -24.37
C ALA A 204 -1.80 -12.57 -23.39
N ILE A 205 -0.61 -12.55 -22.77
CA ILE A 205 -0.10 -13.64 -21.92
C ILE A 205 -0.36 -13.44 -20.42
N TYR A 206 -0.79 -12.24 -20.00
CA TYR A 206 -0.95 -11.88 -18.58
C TYR A 206 -2.33 -12.17 -17.99
N GLY A 207 -3.31 -12.59 -18.80
CA GLY A 207 -4.62 -13.05 -18.34
C GLY A 207 -5.53 -11.98 -17.72
N ASP A 208 -5.27 -10.70 -17.98
CA ASP A 208 -5.96 -9.56 -17.35
C ASP A 208 -6.90 -8.79 -18.31
N ASP A 209 -7.25 -9.39 -19.45
CA ASP A 209 -8.09 -8.80 -20.52
C ASP A 209 -7.60 -7.42 -21.04
N GLN A 210 -6.35 -7.07 -20.75
CA GLN A 210 -5.72 -5.79 -21.12
C GLN A 210 -4.46 -6.02 -21.95
N GLN A 211 -4.24 -5.12 -22.91
CA GLN A 211 -3.11 -5.17 -23.82
C GLN A 211 -2.52 -3.78 -24.00
N LEU A 212 -1.21 -3.66 -23.88
CA LEU A 212 -0.52 -2.42 -24.21
C LEU A 212 -0.26 -2.35 -25.72
N VAL A 213 -0.66 -1.23 -26.32
CA VAL A 213 -0.40 -0.91 -27.73
C VAL A 213 0.39 0.40 -27.81
N LEU A 214 1.51 0.35 -28.52
CA LEU A 214 2.35 1.48 -28.89
C LEU A 214 1.93 2.00 -30.26
N PHE A 215 1.69 3.30 -30.35
CA PHE A 215 1.29 3.99 -31.56
C PHE A 215 2.44 4.75 -32.21
N THR A 216 2.30 5.09 -33.49
CA THR A 216 3.28 5.85 -34.29
C THR A 216 3.56 7.27 -33.78
N ASP A 217 2.67 7.84 -32.97
CA ASP A 217 2.84 9.12 -32.26
C ASP A 217 3.67 8.99 -30.96
N GLY A 218 3.99 7.75 -30.54
CA GLY A 218 4.69 7.43 -29.30
C GLY A 218 3.77 7.28 -28.08
N ALA A 219 2.45 7.34 -28.25
CA ALA A 219 1.50 7.07 -27.20
C ALA A 219 1.47 5.56 -26.87
N ILE A 220 1.42 5.24 -25.59
CA ILE A 220 1.21 3.88 -25.09
C ILE A 220 -0.15 3.86 -24.42
N LYS A 221 -1.09 3.12 -25.02
CA LYS A 221 -2.47 2.97 -24.51
C LYS A 221 -2.66 1.57 -23.96
N VAL A 222 -3.38 1.50 -22.85
CA VAL A 222 -3.89 0.24 -22.31
C VAL A 222 -5.29 0.08 -22.91
N LEU A 223 -5.49 -0.96 -23.70
CA LEU A 223 -6.75 -1.26 -24.37
C LEU A 223 -7.27 -2.60 -23.85
N SER A 224 -8.58 -2.82 -23.88
CA SER A 224 -9.11 -4.17 -23.72
C SER A 224 -8.69 -5.06 -24.90
N LEU A 225 -8.60 -6.38 -24.70
CA LEU A 225 -8.22 -7.30 -25.78
C LEU A 225 -9.08 -7.15 -27.04
N LYS A 226 -10.37 -6.89 -26.88
CA LYS A 226 -11.29 -6.68 -28.01
C LYS A 226 -10.96 -5.39 -28.77
N GLU A 227 -10.80 -4.28 -28.06
CA GLU A 227 -10.42 -2.99 -28.66
C GLU A 227 -9.04 -3.07 -29.33
N ALA A 228 -8.08 -3.75 -28.71
CA ALA A 228 -6.76 -3.94 -29.30
C ALA A 228 -6.83 -4.75 -30.59
N GLN A 229 -7.66 -5.80 -30.65
CA GLN A 229 -7.89 -6.55 -31.89
C GLN A 229 -8.57 -5.72 -32.98
N GLU A 230 -9.53 -4.87 -32.63
CA GLU A 230 -10.18 -3.95 -33.58
C GLU A 230 -9.14 -2.98 -34.18
N VAL A 231 -8.34 -2.33 -33.31
CA VAL A 231 -7.27 -1.41 -33.69
C VAL A 231 -6.20 -2.09 -34.56
N LEU A 232 -5.77 -3.30 -34.19
CA LEU A 232 -4.74 -4.03 -34.94
C LEU A 232 -5.24 -4.58 -36.28
N ASN A 233 -6.53 -4.88 -36.40
CA ASN A 233 -7.13 -5.34 -37.66
C ASN A 233 -7.63 -4.19 -38.56
N GLY A 234 -7.45 -2.93 -38.15
CA GLY A 234 -7.85 -1.75 -38.91
C GLY A 234 -9.37 -1.61 -39.08
N LYS A 235 -10.16 -2.02 -38.08
CA LYS A 235 -11.62 -1.93 -38.07
C LYS A 235 -12.13 -0.98 -37.01
#